data_AF-D8QNH3-F1
#
_entry.id   AF-D8QNH3-F1
#
_cell.length_a   1.000
_cell.length_b   1.000
_cell.length_c   1.000
_cell.angle_alpha   90.00
_cell.angle_beta   90.00
_cell.angle_gamma   90.00
#
_symmetry.space_group_name_H-M   'P 1'
#
loop_
_entity.id
_entity.type
_entity.pdbx_description
1 polymer ?
#
loop_
_entity_poly.entity_id
_entity_poly.type
_entity_poly.pdbx_seq_one_letter_code
_entity_poly.pdbx_strand_id
1 'polypeptide(L)'
;AAAAAAAAAGVGSRIRVKGPLKVFHVPKNPEFDLGGQEGEVKEVLTSWKGKIISANLPYKTQFALSIDGKEVKLIAHLREDEFEVI
;
A
#
# COMPACT_ATOMS: atom_id res chain seq x y z
N ALA A 1 -20.32 14.25 -19.33
CA ALA A 1 -18.90 13.83 -19.45
C ALA A 1 -18.43 13.33 -18.10
N ALA A 2 -18.50 12.00 -17.89
CA ALA A 2 -18.03 11.35 -16.67
C ALA A 2 -16.57 10.96 -16.91
N ALA A 3 -15.65 11.78 -16.40
CA ALA A 3 -14.22 11.59 -16.57
C ALA A 3 -13.54 11.59 -15.19
N ALA A 4 -12.64 10.62 -15.01
CA ALA A 4 -11.50 10.66 -14.09
C ALA A 4 -11.74 10.47 -12.59
N ALA A 5 -12.24 9.30 -12.17
CA ALA A 5 -12.08 8.82 -10.78
C ALA A 5 -11.32 7.48 -10.70
N ALA A 6 -10.52 7.14 -11.70
CA ALA A 6 -9.39 6.24 -11.49
C ALA A 6 -8.32 7.07 -10.76
N ALA A 7 -8.53 7.27 -9.45
CA ALA A 7 -7.65 8.05 -8.60
C ALA A 7 -6.29 7.36 -8.57
N ALA A 8 -5.37 7.80 -9.43
CA ALA A 8 -3.96 7.57 -9.25
C ALA A 8 -3.63 8.06 -7.83
N ALA A 9 -3.55 7.13 -6.87
CA ALA A 9 -3.28 7.47 -5.49
C ALA A 9 -1.93 8.20 -5.46
N GLY A 10 -2.00 9.49 -5.16
CA GLY A 10 -0.83 10.32 -5.07
C GLY A 10 0.04 9.85 -3.91
N VAL A 11 1.33 10.16 -3.97
CA VAL A 11 2.18 10.05 -2.80
C VAL A 11 1.59 10.93 -1.69
N GLY A 12 1.30 10.34 -0.53
CA GLY A 12 0.63 10.96 0.61
C GLY A 12 -0.89 10.70 0.69
N SER A 13 -1.48 10.00 -0.28
CA SER A 13 -2.89 9.62 -0.20
C SER A 13 -3.12 8.52 0.83
N ARG A 14 -4.19 8.64 1.62
CA ARG A 14 -4.68 7.56 2.47
C ARG A 14 -5.38 6.52 1.61
N ILE A 15 -5.03 5.26 1.83
CA ILE A 15 -5.56 4.13 1.09
C ILE A 15 -6.09 3.09 2.05
N ARG A 16 -7.14 2.39 1.63
CA ARG A 16 -7.71 1.26 2.34
C ARG A 16 -7.62 0.02 1.48
N VAL A 17 -7.05 -1.06 2.01
CA VAL A 17 -6.91 -2.32 1.26
C VAL A 17 -8.27 -2.96 1.05
N LYS A 18 -8.59 -3.26 -0.21
CA LYS A 18 -9.84 -3.90 -0.64
C LYS A 18 -9.57 -5.38 -0.93
N GLY A 19 -9.90 -6.21 0.04
CA GLY A 19 -9.76 -7.68 -0.05
C GLY A 19 -8.75 -8.25 0.96
N PRO A 20 -8.76 -9.58 1.15
CA PRO A 20 -7.83 -10.24 2.05
C PRO A 20 -6.43 -10.27 1.43
N LEU A 21 -5.49 -9.53 2.02
CA LEU A 21 -4.11 -9.46 1.55
C LEU A 21 -3.16 -9.86 2.67
N LYS A 22 -2.60 -11.05 2.56
CA LYS A 22 -1.70 -11.61 3.56
C LYS A 22 -0.26 -11.20 3.28
N VAL A 23 0.39 -10.58 4.25
CA VAL A 23 1.82 -10.27 4.22
C VAL A 23 2.57 -11.08 5.25
N PHE A 24 3.76 -11.53 4.86
CA PHE A 24 4.63 -12.40 5.69
C PHE A 24 5.90 -11.69 6.16
N HIS A 25 6.07 -10.41 5.81
CA HIS A 25 7.25 -9.61 6.15
C HIS A 25 7.01 -8.73 7.40
N VAL A 26 6.03 -9.09 8.25
CA VAL A 26 5.75 -8.34 9.47
C VAL A 26 6.68 -8.85 10.58
N PRO A 27 7.46 -7.96 11.23
CA PRO A 27 8.26 -8.38 12.37
C PRO A 27 7.35 -8.90 13.48
N LYS A 28 7.65 -10.10 13.99
CA LYS A 28 6.90 -10.90 15.00
C LYS A 28 5.65 -11.65 14.53
N ASN A 29 4.95 -11.24 13.46
CA ASN A 29 3.80 -11.98 12.95
C ASN A 29 4.16 -12.63 11.61
N PRO A 30 4.27 -13.97 11.55
CA PRO A 30 4.65 -14.64 10.31
C PRO A 30 3.56 -14.51 9.24
N GLU A 31 2.29 -14.36 9.62
CA GLU A 31 1.17 -14.12 8.71
C GLU A 31 0.32 -12.98 9.26
N PHE A 32 0.17 -11.89 8.49
CA PHE A 32 -0.67 -10.76 8.88
C PHE A 32 -1.60 -10.40 7.72
N ASP A 33 -2.91 -10.37 7.99
CA ASP A 33 -3.90 -9.96 7.00
C ASP A 33 -4.10 -8.44 7.04
N LEU A 34 -3.77 -7.77 5.93
CA LEU A 34 -3.96 -6.32 5.74
C LEU A 34 -5.36 -5.98 5.24
N GLY A 35 -6.28 -6.94 5.15
CA GLY A 35 -7.61 -6.71 4.59
C GLY A 35 -8.39 -5.66 5.38
N GLY A 36 -8.84 -4.63 4.68
CA GLY A 36 -9.62 -3.54 5.27
C GLY A 36 -8.83 -2.54 6.10
N GLN A 37 -7.50 -2.68 6.20
CA GLN A 37 -6.65 -1.72 6.88
C GLN A 37 -6.36 -0.46 6.07
N GLU A 38 -6.16 0.62 6.81
CA GLU A 38 -5.83 1.93 6.28
C GLU A 38 -4.31 2.16 6.37
N GLY A 39 -3.75 2.66 5.28
CA GLY A 39 -2.35 3.02 5.16
C GLY A 39 -2.19 4.31 4.36
N GLU A 40 -0.94 4.68 4.13
CA GLU A 40 -0.58 5.86 3.35
C GLU A 40 0.35 5.46 2.20
N VAL A 41 0.11 5.96 0.99
CA VAL A 41 1.02 5.78 -0.14
C VAL A 41 2.27 6.60 0.10
N LYS A 42 3.40 5.95 0.29
CA LYS A 42 4.67 6.64 0.53
C LYS A 42 5.43 6.95 -0.77
N GLU A 43 5.31 6.09 -1.77
CA GLU A 43 6.06 6.22 -3.02
C GLU A 43 5.38 5.44 -4.14
N VAL A 44 5.47 5.92 -5.37
CA VAL A 44 5.01 5.22 -6.57
C VAL A 44 6.24 4.90 -7.43
N LEU A 45 6.54 3.61 -7.59
CA LEU A 45 7.76 3.05 -8.19
C LEU A 45 7.70 2.99 -9.72
N THR A 46 7.23 4.04 -10.39
CA THR A 46 7.22 4.13 -11.86
C THR A 46 8.61 4.40 -12.45
N SER A 47 9.48 5.07 -11.69
CA SER A 47 10.85 5.35 -12.10
C SER A 47 11.79 5.40 -10.90
N TRP A 48 12.97 4.79 -11.04
CA TRP A 48 14.02 4.82 -10.01
C TRP A 48 15.33 5.25 -10.63
N LYS A 49 15.88 6.36 -10.11
CA LYS A 49 17.15 6.94 -10.57
C LYS A 49 17.25 7.09 -12.10
N GLY A 50 16.16 7.53 -12.73
CA GLY A 50 16.07 7.73 -14.19
C GLY A 50 15.87 6.46 -15.02
N LYS A 51 15.71 5.29 -14.40
CA LYS A 51 15.30 4.06 -15.09
C LYS A 51 13.82 3.80 -14.86
N ILE A 52 13.11 3.48 -15.94
CA ILE A 52 11.72 3.01 -15.88
C ILE A 52 11.74 1.61 -15.28
N ILE A 53 10.98 1.40 -14.21
CA ILE A 53 10.86 0.08 -13.59
C ILE A 53 9.51 -0.50 -14.00
N SER A 54 9.51 -1.71 -14.54
CA SER A 54 8.29 -2.48 -14.77
C SER A 54 7.88 -3.23 -13.50
N ALA A 55 7.69 -2.51 -12.39
CA ALA A 55 7.22 -3.10 -11.16
C ALA A 55 5.72 -3.44 -11.30
N ASN A 56 5.36 -4.71 -11.14
CA ASN A 56 3.96 -5.14 -11.17
C ASN A 56 3.13 -4.58 -10.00
N LEU A 57 3.80 -4.14 -8.91
CA LEU A 57 3.21 -3.54 -7.72
C LEU A 57 3.87 -2.18 -7.46
N PRO A 58 3.48 -1.12 -8.19
CA PRO A 58 4.19 0.15 -8.16
C PRO A 58 3.91 0.96 -6.89
N TYR A 59 2.83 0.72 -6.16
CA TYR A 59 2.46 1.54 -5.01
C TYR A 59 3.11 1.01 -3.74
N LYS A 60 4.09 1.75 -3.22
CA LYS A 60 4.68 1.47 -1.93
C LYS A 60 3.85 2.17 -0.86
N THR A 61 3.12 1.36 -0.11
CA THR A 61 2.20 1.83 0.94
C THR A 61 2.79 1.50 2.30
N GLN A 62 2.65 2.43 3.24
CA GLN A 62 3.09 2.28 4.61
C GLN A 62 1.86 2.16 5.51
N PHE A 63 1.80 1.12 6.33
CA PHE A 63 0.77 0.97 7.35
C PHE A 63 1.41 1.06 8.73
N ALA A 64 0.78 1.84 9.60
CA ALA A 64 1.14 1.94 11.00
C ALA A 64 0.17 1.08 11.81
N LEU A 65 0.65 -0.07 12.25
CA LEU A 65 -0.11 -1.07 12.96
C LEU A 65 0.33 -1.16 14.42
N SER A 66 -0.62 -1.11 15.35
CA SER A 66 -0.33 -1.37 16.77
C SER A 66 -0.52 -2.85 17.07
N ILE A 67 0.56 -3.63 16.94
CA ILE A 67 0.57 -5.06 17.27
C ILE A 67 1.24 -5.23 18.65
N ASP A 68 0.53 -5.82 19.61
CA ASP A 68 1.09 -6.21 20.92
C ASP A 68 1.69 -5.02 21.71
N GLY A 69 1.01 -3.87 21.67
CA GLY A 69 1.45 -2.63 22.36
C GLY A 69 2.66 -1.94 21.73
N LYS A 70 3.11 -2.37 20.55
CA LYS A 70 4.17 -1.72 19.78
C LYS A 70 3.65 -1.21 18.45
N GLU A 71 4.01 0.02 18.12
CA GLU A 71 3.74 0.63 16.83
C GLU A 71 4.72 0.04 15.79
N VAL A 72 4.21 -0.82 14.92
CA VAL A 72 4.95 -1.47 13.83
C VAL A 72 4.59 -0.79 12.52
N LYS A 73 5.61 -0.21 11.88
CA LYS A 73 5.49 0.35 10.53
C LYS A 73 5.81 -0.74 9.52
N LEU A 74 4.81 -1.16 8.75
CA LEU A 74 5.02 -2.08 7.64
C LEU A 74 4.98 -1.33 6.32
N ILE A 75 5.72 -1.84 5.35
CA ILE A 75 5.72 -1.31 3.99
C ILE A 75 5.29 -2.47 3.10
N ALA A 76 4.15 -2.31 2.41
CA ALA A 76 3.66 -3.28 1.45
C ALA A 76 3.57 -2.64 0.06
N HIS A 77 3.88 -3.43 -0.95
CA HIS A 77 3.73 -3.01 -2.34
C HIS A 77 2.37 -3.52 -2.83
N LEU A 78 1.54 -2.61 -3.29
CA LEU A 78 0.17 -2.89 -3.75
C LEU A 78 -0.01 -2.45 -5.21
N ARG A 79 -1.03 -3.00 -5.86
CA ARG A 79 -1.54 -2.49 -7.13
C ARG A 79 -2.75 -1.57 -6.91
N GLU A 80 -3.04 -0.71 -7.86
CA GLU A 80 -4.20 0.22 -7.82
C GLU A 80 -5.56 -0.46 -7.64
N ASP A 81 -5.69 -1.71 -8.08
CA ASP A 81 -6.91 -2.51 -7.98
C ASP A 81 -7.09 -3.18 -6.60
N GLU A 82 -6.04 -3.22 -5.76
CA GLU A 82 -6.07 -3.84 -4.43
C GLU A 82 -6.41 -2.85 -3.31
N PHE A 83 -6.52 -1.56 -3.59
CA PHE A 83 -6.85 -0.56 -2.58
C PHE A 83 -7.79 0.51 -3.11
N GLU A 84 -8.48 1.17 -2.19
CA GLU A 84 -9.36 2.30 -2.47
C GLU A 84 -8.81 3.54 -1.76
N VAL A 85 -8.71 4.66 -2.47
CA VAL A 85 -8.28 5.94 -1.91
C VAL A 85 -9.43 6.55 -1.11
N ILE A 86 -9.14 7.02 0.11
CA ILE A 86 -10.11 7.72 0.99
C ILE A 86 -9.94 9.24 0.85
#